data_AF-A0AAU0F2X8-F1
#
_entry.id   AF-A0AAU0F2X8-F1
#
_cell.length_a   1.000
_cell.length_b   1.000
_cell.length_c   1.000
_cell.angle_alpha   90.00
_cell.angle_beta   90.00
_cell.angle_gamma   90.00
#
_symmetry.space_group_name_H-M   'P 1'
#
loop_
_entity.id
_entity.type
_entity.pdbx_description
1 polymer ?
#
loop_
_entity_poly.entity_id
_entity_poly.type
_entity_poly.pdbx_seq_one_letter_code
_entity_poly.pdbx_strand_id
1 'polypeptide(L)'
;MLFAVWLKWRYRIPFVISEHWSIYLKENRSKLSKGKLYIAKIIARYASCILPVSYAMKNHLTKLGFQNRFKVVGNVVDTQLFSVKNDKSEPFTFLHISNLVPLKNADKIIKVATQLRATHQNFRLCIGEMAR
;
A
#
# COMPACT_ATOMS: atom_id res chain seq x y z
N MET A 1 9.55 -16.60 -5.93
CA MET A 1 10.05 -15.75 -7.04
C MET A 1 11.25 -16.29 -7.81
N LEU A 2 12.25 -16.93 -7.17
CA LEU A 2 13.36 -17.56 -7.91
C LEU A 2 12.88 -18.61 -8.94
N PHE A 3 11.79 -19.31 -8.62
CA PHE A 3 11.09 -20.20 -9.56
C PHE A 3 10.69 -19.50 -10.88
N ALA A 4 10.19 -18.26 -10.84
CA ALA A 4 9.83 -17.51 -12.05
C ALA A 4 11.06 -17.15 -12.89
N VAL A 5 12.20 -16.85 -12.23
CA VAL A 5 13.49 -16.63 -12.91
C VAL A 5 13.95 -17.91 -13.61
N TRP A 6 13.84 -19.05 -12.92
CA TRP A 6 14.15 -20.36 -13.49
C TRP A 6 13.26 -20.70 -14.69
N LEU A 7 11.94 -20.46 -14.60
CA LEU A 7 11.01 -20.65 -15.72
C LEU A 7 11.38 -19.80 -16.94
N LYS A 8 11.73 -18.52 -16.72
CA LYS A 8 12.20 -17.64 -17.78
C LYS A 8 13.49 -18.17 -18.43
N TRP A 9 14.43 -18.66 -17.65
CA TRP A 9 15.68 -19.18 -18.18
C TRP A 9 15.50 -20.51 -18.93
N ARG A 10 14.76 -21.46 -18.35
CA ARG A 10 14.58 -22.82 -18.87
C ARG A 10 13.59 -22.93 -20.02
N TYR A 11 12.54 -22.10 -20.01
CA TYR A 11 11.42 -22.17 -20.96
C TYR A 11 11.13 -20.86 -21.69
N ARG A 12 11.92 -19.80 -21.46
CA ARG A 12 11.72 -18.46 -22.06
C ARG A 12 10.36 -17.84 -21.75
N ILE A 13 9.70 -18.26 -20.67
CA ILE A 13 8.42 -17.70 -20.23
C ILE A 13 8.68 -16.35 -19.53
N PRO A 14 8.24 -15.21 -20.08
CA PRO A 14 8.40 -13.91 -19.42
C PRO A 14 7.49 -13.83 -18.19
N PHE A 15 7.90 -13.04 -17.20
CA PHE A 15 7.09 -12.78 -16.00
C PHE A 15 7.11 -11.30 -15.64
N VAL A 16 6.07 -10.86 -14.95
CA VAL A 16 5.98 -9.53 -14.33
C VAL A 16 5.86 -9.69 -12.81
N ILE A 17 6.19 -8.64 -12.06
CA ILE A 17 6.08 -8.62 -10.59
C ILE A 17 4.98 -7.64 -10.20
N SER A 18 3.92 -8.08 -9.51
CA SER A 18 2.97 -7.18 -8.84
C SER A 18 3.46 -6.90 -7.43
N GLU A 19 3.82 -5.66 -7.12
CA GLU A 19 4.54 -5.32 -5.89
C GLU A 19 3.65 -4.55 -4.90
N HIS A 20 3.26 -5.26 -3.83
CA HIS A 20 2.37 -4.78 -2.77
C HIS A 20 3.07 -4.71 -1.39
N TRP A 21 4.32 -5.17 -1.28
CA TRP A 21 4.91 -5.39 0.04
C TRP A 21 5.43 -4.09 0.65
N SER A 22 4.85 -3.71 1.78
CA SER A 22 5.19 -2.47 2.50
C SER A 22 6.59 -2.45 3.11
N ILE A 23 7.32 -3.57 3.09
CA ILE A 23 8.70 -3.65 3.61
C ILE A 23 9.67 -2.71 2.87
N TYR A 24 9.36 -2.40 1.61
CA TYR A 24 10.19 -1.53 0.77
C TYR A 24 9.97 -0.04 1.04
N LEU A 25 8.91 0.30 1.77
CA LEU A 25 8.64 1.67 2.20
C LEU A 25 9.67 2.14 3.22
N LYS A 26 9.97 3.44 3.22
CA LYS A 26 11.03 4.04 4.05
C LYS A 26 10.88 3.68 5.54
N GLU A 27 9.64 3.66 6.02
CA GLU A 27 9.26 3.41 7.41
C GLU A 27 9.61 1.99 7.87
N ASN A 28 9.70 1.04 6.94
CA ASN A 28 9.94 -0.37 7.24
C ASN A 28 11.34 -0.85 6.84
N ARG A 29 12.19 0.02 6.28
CA ARG A 29 13.52 -0.36 5.76
C ARG A 29 14.44 -0.99 6.80
N SER A 30 14.32 -0.62 8.07
CA SER A 30 15.12 -1.21 9.16
C SER A 30 14.90 -2.72 9.31
N LYS A 31 13.73 -3.22 8.89
CA LYS A 31 13.37 -4.65 8.94
C LYS A 31 13.83 -5.42 7.69
N LEU A 32 14.38 -4.73 6.68
CA LEU A 32 14.76 -5.33 5.41
C LEU A 32 16.20 -5.87 5.48
N SER A 33 16.32 -7.20 5.45
CA SER A 33 17.63 -7.86 5.36
C SER A 33 18.33 -7.53 4.04
N LYS A 34 19.62 -7.17 4.12
CA LYS A 34 20.47 -6.88 2.95
C LYS A 34 20.51 -8.05 1.95
N GLY A 35 20.56 -9.29 2.44
CA GLY A 35 20.55 -10.48 1.59
C GLY A 35 19.22 -10.66 0.85
N LYS A 36 18.09 -10.47 1.55
CA LYS A 36 16.76 -10.49 0.92
C LYS A 36 16.61 -9.40 -0.13
N LEU A 37 17.12 -8.19 0.15
CA LEU A 37 17.13 -7.09 -0.81
C LEU A 37 17.99 -7.41 -2.04
N TYR A 38 19.16 -7.99 -1.86
CA TYR A 38 20.04 -8.39 -2.96
C TYR A 38 19.35 -9.42 -3.88
N ILE A 39 18.78 -10.48 -3.31
CA ILE A 39 18.03 -11.49 -4.05
C ILE A 39 16.82 -10.85 -4.78
N ALA A 40 16.09 -9.95 -4.10
CA ALA A 40 14.97 -9.24 -4.71
C ALA A 40 15.39 -8.40 -5.93
N LYS A 41 16.56 -7.72 -5.87
CA LYS A 41 17.12 -6.98 -7.02
C LYS A 41 17.47 -7.89 -8.18
N ILE A 42 18.05 -9.07 -7.92
CA ILE A 42 18.35 -10.06 -8.96
C ILE A 42 17.05 -10.48 -9.66
N ILE A 43 16.06 -10.91 -8.89
CA ILE A 43 14.75 -11.31 -9.43
C ILE A 43 14.13 -10.17 -10.25
N ALA A 44 14.16 -8.96 -9.69
CA ALA A 44 13.62 -7.77 -10.33
C ALA A 44 14.30 -7.49 -11.66
N ARG A 45 15.62 -7.67 -11.79
CA ARG A 45 16.34 -7.48 -13.07
C ARG A 45 15.86 -8.42 -14.18
N TYR A 46 15.44 -9.64 -13.81
CA TYR A 46 14.96 -10.64 -14.78
C TYR A 46 13.47 -10.51 -15.10
N ALA A 47 12.69 -9.73 -14.34
CA ALA A 47 11.30 -9.46 -14.69
C ALA A 47 11.19 -8.68 -16.00
N SER A 48 10.09 -8.82 -16.72
CA SER A 48 9.79 -7.99 -17.90
C SER A 48 9.26 -6.61 -17.50
N CYS A 49 8.59 -6.51 -16.34
CA CYS A 49 8.11 -5.28 -15.75
C CYS A 49 7.82 -5.46 -14.26
N ILE A 50 7.95 -4.39 -13.49
CA ILE A 50 7.52 -4.31 -12.10
C ILE A 50 6.29 -3.41 -12.02
N LEU A 51 5.23 -3.88 -11.37
CA LEU A 51 3.92 -3.25 -11.25
C LEU A 51 3.70 -2.79 -9.80
N PRO A 52 4.27 -1.65 -9.39
CA PRO A 52 4.03 -1.10 -8.06
C PRO A 52 2.61 -0.55 -7.94
N VAL A 53 2.00 -0.72 -6.77
CA VAL A 53 0.62 -0.25 -6.49
C VAL A 53 0.44 1.27 -6.46
N SER A 54 1.53 2.03 -6.40
CA SER A 54 1.48 3.48 -6.36
C SER A 54 2.79 4.10 -6.85
N TYR A 55 2.73 5.39 -7.23
CA TYR A 55 3.92 6.17 -7.51
C TYR A 55 4.86 6.28 -6.30
N ALA A 56 4.31 6.31 -5.09
CA ALA A 56 5.11 6.29 -3.86
C ALA A 56 5.92 4.99 -3.72
N MET A 57 5.28 3.83 -3.97
CA MET A 57 5.97 2.54 -3.96
C MET A 57 7.04 2.47 -5.06
N LYS A 58 6.72 2.90 -6.28
CA LYS A 58 7.69 3.03 -7.38
C LYS A 58 8.93 3.81 -6.93
N ASN A 59 8.73 4.99 -6.35
CA ASN A 59 9.83 5.86 -5.91
C ASN A 59 10.69 5.20 -4.82
N HIS A 60 10.07 4.45 -3.91
CA HIS A 60 10.81 3.71 -2.89
C HIS A 60 11.65 2.58 -3.48
N LEU A 61 11.12 1.82 -4.44
CA LEU A 61 11.86 0.78 -5.16
C LEU A 61 13.03 1.37 -5.95
N THR A 62 12.82 2.48 -6.67
CA THR A 62 13.89 3.18 -7.37
C THR A 62 15.00 3.63 -6.41
N LYS A 63 14.63 4.24 -5.27
CA LYS A 63 15.60 4.64 -4.22
C LYS A 63 16.33 3.45 -3.59
N LEU A 64 15.73 2.27 -3.59
CA LEU A 64 16.38 1.04 -3.14
C LEU A 64 17.31 0.44 -4.20
N GLY A 65 17.35 0.99 -5.41
CA GLY A 65 18.22 0.54 -6.51
C GLY A 65 17.63 -0.61 -7.32
N PHE A 66 16.30 -0.73 -7.36
CA PHE A 66 15.65 -1.63 -8.32
C PHE A 66 15.70 -0.99 -9.72
N GLN A 67 16.32 -1.70 -10.65
CA GLN A 67 16.55 -1.23 -12.02
C GLN A 67 15.76 -2.13 -13.00
N ASN A 68 14.56 -1.69 -13.36
CA ASN A 68 13.72 -2.29 -14.40
C ASN A 68 12.66 -1.27 -14.89
N ARG A 69 11.91 -1.61 -15.93
CA ARG A 69 10.69 -0.90 -16.34
C ARG A 69 9.62 -1.02 -15.25
N PHE A 70 9.07 0.12 -14.85
CA PHE A 70 7.95 0.21 -13.91
C PHE A 70 6.68 0.66 -14.61
N LYS A 71 5.53 0.07 -14.27
CA LYS A 71 4.19 0.56 -14.63
C LYS A 71 3.30 0.53 -13.40
N VAL A 72 2.85 1.69 -12.93
CA VAL A 72 1.99 1.75 -11.73
C VAL A 72 0.62 1.15 -12.06
N VAL A 73 0.16 0.22 -11.23
CA VAL A 73 -1.17 -0.39 -11.32
C VAL A 73 -1.79 -0.31 -9.93
N GLY A 74 -2.71 0.64 -9.73
CA GLY A 74 -3.36 0.84 -8.45
C GLY A 74 -4.24 -0.34 -8.03
N ASN A 75 -4.46 -0.47 -6.72
CA ASN A 75 -5.49 -1.38 -6.24
C ASN A 75 -6.86 -0.92 -6.77
N VAL A 76 -7.63 -1.86 -7.29
CA VAL A 76 -8.98 -1.63 -7.79
C VAL A 76 -10.01 -1.92 -6.71
N VAL A 77 -11.20 -1.35 -6.86
CA VAL A 77 -12.37 -1.59 -6.03
C VAL A 77 -13.54 -1.92 -6.95
N ASP A 78 -14.47 -2.75 -6.48
CA ASP A 78 -15.71 -3.04 -7.21
C ASP A 78 -16.62 -1.80 -7.19
N THR A 79 -16.81 -1.17 -8.34
CA THR A 79 -17.64 0.05 -8.45
C THR A 79 -19.14 -0.23 -8.50
N GLN A 80 -19.57 -1.49 -8.63
CA GLN A 80 -20.97 -1.89 -8.46
C GLN A 80 -21.31 -1.99 -6.97
N LEU A 81 -20.38 -2.50 -6.16
CA LEU A 81 -20.52 -2.55 -4.70
C LEU A 81 -20.25 -1.19 -4.05
N PHE A 82 -19.23 -0.47 -4.50
CA PHE A 82 -18.81 0.83 -3.97
C PHE A 82 -19.16 1.95 -4.94
N SER A 83 -20.39 2.46 -4.83
CA SER A 83 -20.88 3.60 -5.60
C SER A 83 -20.82 4.92 -4.82
N VAL A 84 -20.51 6.02 -5.48
CA VAL A 84 -20.58 7.36 -4.89
C VAL A 84 -22.05 7.74 -4.66
N LYS A 85 -22.39 8.15 -3.43
CA LYS A 85 -23.68 8.73 -3.09
C LYS A 85 -23.52 10.24 -2.89
N ASN A 86 -24.53 11.01 -3.26
CA ASN A 86 -24.57 12.46 -3.05
C ASN A 86 -25.21 12.86 -1.70
N ASP A 87 -25.46 11.88 -0.84
CA ASP A 87 -26.08 12.11 0.47
C ASP A 87 -25.09 12.78 1.42
N LYS A 88 -25.48 13.92 1.98
CA LYS A 88 -24.75 14.57 3.06
C LYS A 88 -25.25 14.02 4.39
N SER A 89 -24.33 13.62 5.27
CA SER A 89 -24.68 13.26 6.65
C SER A 89 -24.68 14.50 7.53
N GLU A 90 -25.76 14.72 8.28
CA GLU A 90 -25.79 15.67 9.40
C GLU A 90 -26.03 14.91 10.72
N PRO A 91 -25.12 15.03 11.71
CA PRO A 91 -23.86 15.76 11.68
C PRO A 91 -22.83 15.13 10.72
N PHE A 92 -21.82 15.91 10.30
CA PHE A 92 -20.77 15.42 9.40
C PHE A 92 -20.06 14.20 10.01
N THR A 93 -19.85 13.14 9.21
CA THR A 93 -19.25 11.89 9.71
C THR A 93 -17.83 11.71 9.17
N PHE A 94 -16.84 11.78 10.05
CA PHE A 94 -15.52 11.23 9.78
C PHE A 94 -15.56 9.72 9.98
N LEU A 95 -15.18 8.95 8.97
CA LEU A 95 -15.12 7.48 9.02
C LEU A 95 -13.68 7.00 8.84
N HIS A 96 -13.21 6.17 9.77
CA HIS A 96 -11.93 5.48 9.67
C HIS A 96 -12.15 3.97 9.84
N ILE A 97 -11.98 3.22 8.75
CA ILE A 97 -12.04 1.75 8.76
C ILE A 97 -10.63 1.22 8.47
N SER A 98 -10.06 0.46 9.40
CA SER A 98 -8.77 -0.19 9.20
C SER A 98 -8.60 -1.39 10.12
N ASN A 99 -7.44 -2.05 10.09
CA ASN A 99 -7.07 -3.10 11.05
C ASN A 99 -6.44 -2.53 12.33
N LEU A 100 -6.55 -1.21 12.55
CA LEU A 100 -6.13 -0.48 13.76
C LEU A 100 -4.67 -0.70 14.23
N VAL A 101 -3.80 -1.23 13.36
CA VAL A 101 -2.37 -1.34 13.66
C VAL A 101 -1.73 0.05 13.76
N PRO A 102 -0.62 0.24 14.50
CA PRO A 102 0.00 1.55 14.72
C PRO A 102 0.27 2.37 13.46
N LEU A 103 0.58 1.70 12.33
CA LEU A 103 0.80 2.35 11.04
C LEU A 103 -0.42 3.14 10.53
N LYS A 104 -1.63 2.81 11.00
CA LYS A 104 -2.89 3.48 10.63
C LYS A 104 -3.18 4.72 11.48
N ASN A 105 -2.41 4.95 12.56
CA ASN A 105 -2.48 6.13 13.41
C ASN A 105 -3.89 6.44 13.97
N ALA A 106 -4.66 5.42 14.32
CA ALA A 106 -6.02 5.60 14.86
C ALA A 106 -6.02 6.43 16.16
N ASP A 107 -5.01 6.23 17.01
CA ASP A 107 -4.75 6.99 18.23
C ASP A 107 -4.64 8.50 17.97
N LYS A 108 -3.87 8.90 16.95
CA LYS A 108 -3.69 10.31 16.59
C LYS A 108 -4.97 10.90 16.01
N ILE A 109 -5.71 10.14 15.21
CA ILE A 109 -7.00 10.56 14.67
C ILE A 109 -7.98 10.87 15.81
N ILE A 110 -8.09 9.99 16.80
CA ILE A 110 -8.93 10.19 17.98
C ILE A 110 -8.50 11.45 18.74
N LYS A 111 -7.19 11.58 19.01
CA LYS A 111 -6.64 12.73 19.74
C LYS A 111 -7.01 14.07 19.07
N VAL A 112 -6.82 14.16 17.76
CA VAL A 112 -7.15 15.38 16.99
C VAL A 112 -8.65 15.62 16.95
N ALA A 113 -9.47 14.58 16.78
CA ALA A 113 -10.92 14.73 16.81
C ALA A 113 -11.44 15.24 18.16
N THR A 114 -10.87 14.78 19.29
CA THR A 114 -11.20 15.30 20.62
C THR A 114 -10.85 16.77 20.76
N GLN A 115 -9.69 17.20 20.23
CA GLN A 115 -9.30 18.61 20.23
C GLN A 115 -10.23 19.46 19.35
N LEU A 116 -10.61 18.96 18.17
CA LEU A 116 -11.52 19.65 17.26
C LEU A 116 -12.93 19.83 17.85
N ARG A 117 -13.40 18.91 18.69
CA ARG A 117 -14.70 19.05 19.37
C ARG A 117 -14.79 20.28 20.27
N ALA A 118 -13.66 20.85 20.73
CA ALA A 118 -13.65 22.06 21.53
C ALA A 118 -14.13 23.30 20.73
N THR A 119 -13.95 23.31 19.40
CA THR A 119 -14.30 24.43 18.53
C THR A 119 -15.40 24.10 17.52
N HIS A 120 -15.60 22.83 17.19
CA HIS A 120 -16.56 22.37 16.19
C HIS A 120 -17.37 21.19 16.73
N GLN A 121 -18.65 21.40 17.03
CA GLN A 121 -19.50 20.36 17.64
C GLN A 121 -20.29 19.54 16.62
N ASN A 122 -20.48 20.04 15.40
CA ASN A 122 -21.33 19.43 14.37
C ASN A 122 -20.62 18.33 13.56
N PHE A 123 -19.95 17.40 14.23
CA PHE A 123 -19.41 16.21 13.59
C PHE A 123 -19.38 14.99 14.53
N ARG A 124 -19.25 13.81 13.94
CA ARG A 124 -18.95 12.55 14.64
C ARG A 124 -17.76 11.85 13.99
N LEU A 125 -17.02 11.08 14.80
CA LEU A 125 -15.93 10.22 14.36
C LEU A 125 -16.35 8.76 14.60
N CYS A 126 -16.38 7.96 13.54
CA CYS A 126 -16.65 6.53 13.59
C CYS A 126 -15.35 5.77 13.24
N ILE A 127 -14.94 4.87 14.14
CA ILE A 127 -13.77 4.00 13.94
C ILE A 127 -14.24 2.56 13.92
N GLY A 128 -13.91 1.82 12.86
CA GLY A 128 -14.26 0.42 12.70
C GLY A 128 -13.02 -0.44 12.45
N GLU A 129 -12.98 -1.62 13.08
CA GLU A 129 -12.00 -2.66 12.78
C GLU A 129 -12.57 -3.63 11.74
N MET A 130 -11.77 -4.00 10.74
CA MET A 130 -12.13 -5.13 9.89
C MET A 130 -11.80 -6.44 10.63
N ALA A 131 -12.82 -7.17 11.05
CA ALA A 131 -12.66 -8.53 11.57
C ALA A 131 -11.95 -9.41 10.54
N ARG A 132 -11.01 -10.24 11.02
CA ARG A 132 -10.20 -11.14 10.19
C ARG A 132 -10.98 -12.35 9.72
#